data_AF-A0A961YIG7-F1
#
_entry.id   AF-A0A961YIG7-F1
#
_cell.length_a   1.000
_cell.length_b   1.000
_cell.length_c   1.000
_cell.angle_alpha   90.00
_cell.angle_beta   90.00
_cell.angle_gamma   90.00
#
_symmetry.space_group_name_H-M   'P 1'
#
loop_
_entity.id
_entity.type
_entity.pdbx_description
1 polymer ?
#
loop_
_entity_poly.entity_id
_entity_poly.type
_entity_poly.pdbx_seq_one_letter_code
_entity_poly.pdbx_strand_id
1 'polypeptide(L)'
;MTRLLLLALFGSAAATTAHAAVRDDLPTLVAAFVAEQRPSADAERQARISDCILSAFEGIADEELETMIVADDFEDSFDNLLDAYPDREEIVETCEDM
;
A
#
# COMPACT_ATOMS: atom_id res chain seq x y z
N MET A 1 -49.94 4.89 -1.44
CA MET A 1 -49.52 3.83 -0.50
C MET A 1 -48.45 4.41 0.39
N THR A 2 -48.77 4.61 1.66
CA THR A 2 -47.91 5.21 2.68
C THR A 2 -47.10 4.11 3.35
N ARG A 3 -45.78 4.28 3.49
CA ARG A 3 -44.98 3.74 4.60
C ARG A 3 -43.62 4.46 4.65
N LEU A 4 -43.57 5.50 5.49
CA LEU A 4 -42.37 5.91 6.22
C LEU A 4 -42.00 4.83 7.24
N LEU A 5 -40.70 4.63 7.47
CA LEU A 5 -39.99 4.43 8.76
C LEU A 5 -38.59 3.85 8.41
N LEU A 6 -37.52 4.65 8.54
CA LEU A 6 -36.67 4.79 9.74
C LEU A 6 -36.00 3.47 10.13
N LEU A 7 -34.66 3.42 10.08
CA LEU A 7 -33.75 2.73 11.02
C LEU A 7 -32.31 2.82 10.49
N ALA A 8 -31.52 3.72 11.08
CA ALA A 8 -30.33 3.40 11.90
C ALA A 8 -29.05 3.56 11.05
N LEU A 9 -28.33 4.70 11.08
CA LEU A 9 -27.54 5.19 12.23
C LEU A 9 -26.85 4.03 12.99
N PHE A 10 -26.21 3.14 12.23
CA PHE A 10 -25.22 2.22 12.76
C PHE A 10 -23.82 2.81 12.54
N GLY A 11 -23.25 3.30 13.64
CA GLY A 11 -21.83 3.10 13.94
C GLY A 11 -20.84 3.92 13.13
N SER A 12 -20.77 5.23 13.34
CA SER A 12 -19.53 6.00 13.12
C SER A 12 -18.51 5.67 14.22
N ALA A 13 -18.03 4.42 14.25
CA ALA A 13 -17.05 3.95 15.23
C ALA A 13 -16.12 2.91 14.58
N ALA A 14 -15.36 3.33 13.56
CA ALA A 14 -14.26 2.55 13.01
C ALA A 14 -13.08 3.43 12.55
N ALA A 15 -12.93 4.63 13.10
CA ALA A 15 -11.99 5.64 12.59
C ALA A 15 -10.86 5.99 13.57
N THR A 16 -10.48 5.09 14.50
CA THR A 16 -9.47 5.43 15.52
C THR A 16 -8.35 4.39 15.70
N THR A 17 -8.21 3.39 14.83
CA THR A 17 -7.07 2.45 14.88
C THR A 17 -6.28 2.37 13.57
N ALA A 18 -6.61 3.17 12.56
CA ALA A 18 -5.94 3.16 11.25
C ALA A 18 -4.54 3.83 11.25
N HIS A 19 -4.17 4.53 12.32
CA HIS A 19 -3.05 5.49 12.37
C HIS A 19 -1.65 4.84 12.59
N ALA A 20 -1.47 3.58 12.21
CA ALA A 20 -0.19 2.87 12.24
C ALA A 20 -0.23 1.58 11.38
N ALA A 21 -1.42 1.17 10.95
CA ALA A 21 -1.63 -0.08 10.23
C ALA A 21 -0.90 -0.09 8.88
N VAL A 22 -0.85 1.04 8.16
CA VAL A 22 -0.30 1.10 6.81
C VAL A 22 1.17 0.66 6.76
N ARG A 23 2.02 1.20 7.66
CA ARG A 23 3.44 0.79 7.67
C ARG A 23 3.60 -0.68 8.05
N ASP A 24 2.85 -1.15 9.05
CA ASP A 24 2.88 -2.55 9.46
C ASP A 24 2.40 -3.50 8.35
N ASP A 25 1.49 -3.02 7.48
CA ASP A 25 0.93 -3.77 6.36
C ASP A 25 1.80 -3.71 5.09
N LEU A 26 2.70 -2.72 4.93
CA LEU A 26 3.56 -2.55 3.74
C LEU A 26 4.27 -3.83 3.30
N PRO A 27 4.89 -4.64 4.18
CA PRO A 27 5.52 -5.89 3.75
C PRO A 27 4.55 -6.85 3.06
N THR A 28 3.30 -6.92 3.52
CA THR A 28 2.27 -7.78 2.94
C THR A 28 1.77 -7.21 1.61
N LEU A 29 1.53 -5.90 1.55
CA LEU A 29 1.06 -5.20 0.34
C LEU A 29 2.10 -5.27 -0.78
N VAL A 30 3.37 -4.98 -0.47
CA VAL A 30 4.48 -5.07 -1.43
C VAL A 30 4.68 -6.50 -1.91
N ALA A 31 4.64 -7.50 -1.01
CA ALA A 31 4.77 -8.89 -1.43
C ALA A 31 3.63 -9.35 -2.36
N ALA A 32 2.40 -8.90 -2.11
CA ALA A 32 1.26 -9.17 -2.99
C ALA A 32 1.43 -8.51 -4.36
N PHE A 33 1.83 -7.23 -4.39
CA PHE A 33 2.16 -6.50 -5.60
C PHE A 33 3.24 -7.21 -6.42
N VAL A 34 4.38 -7.56 -5.81
CA VAL A 34 5.47 -8.25 -6.53
C VAL A 34 5.04 -9.62 -7.05
N ALA A 35 4.25 -10.37 -6.30
CA ALA A 35 3.74 -11.66 -6.75
C ALA A 35 2.83 -11.53 -7.99
N GLU A 36 2.06 -10.45 -8.07
CA GLU A 36 1.20 -10.12 -9.21
C GLU A 36 2.01 -9.62 -10.42
N GLN A 37 2.97 -8.72 -10.21
CA GLN A 37 3.78 -8.12 -11.28
C GLN A 37 4.89 -9.03 -11.80
N ARG A 38 5.30 -10.04 -11.03
CA ARG A 38 6.38 -10.99 -11.39
C ARG A 38 5.96 -12.45 -11.16
N PRO A 39 4.88 -12.94 -11.81
CA PRO A 39 4.35 -14.28 -11.55
C PRO A 39 5.25 -15.42 -12.06
N SER A 40 6.24 -15.11 -12.89
CA SER A 40 7.23 -16.04 -13.41
C SER A 40 8.52 -16.12 -12.58
N ALA A 41 8.73 -15.19 -11.65
CA ALA A 41 9.83 -15.25 -10.70
C ALA A 41 9.55 -16.30 -9.63
N ASP A 42 10.60 -16.98 -9.15
CA ASP A 42 10.44 -17.87 -8.00
C ASP A 42 10.25 -17.06 -6.70
N ALA A 43 9.80 -17.75 -5.65
CA ALA A 43 9.51 -17.12 -4.37
C ALA A 43 10.74 -16.43 -3.74
N GLU A 44 11.94 -16.96 -3.97
CA GLU A 44 13.17 -16.36 -3.45
C GLU A 44 13.45 -15.02 -4.13
N ARG A 45 13.29 -14.95 -5.46
CA ARG A 45 13.44 -13.73 -6.23
C ARG A 45 12.36 -12.71 -5.90
N GLN A 46 11.09 -13.12 -5.79
CA GLN A 46 10.00 -12.24 -5.37
C GLN A 46 10.25 -11.64 -3.98
N ALA A 47 10.77 -12.44 -3.02
CA ALA A 47 11.11 -11.94 -1.69
C ALA A 47 12.23 -10.88 -1.75
N ARG A 48 13.29 -11.10 -2.53
CA ARG A 48 14.37 -10.11 -2.70
C ARG A 48 13.89 -8.80 -3.31
N ILE A 49 13.02 -8.87 -4.32
CA ILE A 49 12.42 -7.67 -4.95
C ILE A 49 11.56 -6.94 -3.91
N SER A 50 10.73 -7.67 -3.15
CA SER A 50 9.87 -7.08 -2.11
C SER A 50 10.68 -6.36 -1.04
N ASP A 51 11.73 -7.01 -0.53
CA ASP A 51 12.63 -6.41 0.48
C ASP A 51 13.32 -5.15 -0.07
N CYS A 52 13.69 -5.15 -1.35
CA CYS A 52 14.29 -3.99 -2.00
C CYS A 52 13.29 -2.83 -2.12
N ILE A 53 12.06 -3.09 -2.59
CA ILE A 53 11.01 -2.07 -2.74
C ILE A 53 10.65 -1.44 -1.39
N LEU A 54 10.69 -2.19 -0.29
CA LEU A 54 10.42 -1.63 1.04
C LEU A 54 11.36 -0.47 1.41
N SER A 55 12.58 -0.42 0.85
CA SER A 55 13.51 0.69 1.06
C SER A 55 13.02 2.02 0.45
N ALA A 56 12.14 1.98 -0.55
CA ALA A 56 11.55 3.19 -1.14
C ALA A 56 10.67 3.98 -0.15
N PHE A 57 10.16 3.30 0.89
CA PHE A 57 9.33 3.89 1.94
C PHE A 57 10.14 4.41 3.14
N GLU A 58 11.47 4.22 3.14
CA GLU A 58 12.32 4.69 4.23
C GLU A 58 12.34 6.22 4.31
N GLY A 59 12.19 6.73 5.54
CA GLY A 59 12.23 8.17 5.81
C GLY A 59 10.94 8.93 5.49
N ILE A 60 9.93 8.29 4.89
CA ILE A 60 8.58 8.85 4.78
C ILE A 60 7.91 8.73 6.16
N ALA A 61 7.24 9.78 6.62
CA ALA A 61 6.55 9.76 7.92
C ALA A 61 5.30 8.86 7.88
N ASP A 62 4.90 8.30 9.02
CA ASP A 62 3.74 7.40 9.10
C ASP A 62 2.45 8.11 8.69
N GLU A 63 2.28 9.37 9.13
CA GLU A 63 1.12 10.19 8.76
C GLU A 63 1.06 10.44 7.26
N GLU A 64 2.21 10.55 6.61
CA GLU A 64 2.28 10.76 5.17
C GLU A 64 1.96 9.46 4.42
N LEU A 65 2.50 8.32 4.86
CA LEU A 65 2.13 7.01 4.31
C LEU A 65 0.64 6.75 4.42
N GLU A 66 0.00 7.10 5.53
CA GLU A 66 -1.45 6.96 5.70
C GLU A 66 -2.26 7.81 4.73
N THR A 67 -1.74 8.98 4.35
CA THR A 67 -2.43 9.84 3.38
C THR A 67 -2.23 9.36 1.94
N MET A 68 -1.11 8.71 1.66
CA MET A 68 -0.70 8.36 0.31
C MET A 68 -1.07 6.94 -0.08
N ILE A 69 -0.93 5.96 0.83
CA ILE A 69 -1.13 4.55 0.56
C ILE A 69 -2.53 4.09 0.94
N VAL A 70 -3.22 3.51 -0.04
CA VAL A 70 -4.55 2.93 0.13
C VAL A 70 -4.42 1.42 -0.08
N ALA A 71 -4.57 0.64 0.99
CA ALA A 71 -4.32 -0.81 0.94
C ALA A 71 -5.17 -1.56 -0.11
N ASP A 72 -6.44 -1.17 -0.27
CA ASP A 72 -7.35 -1.78 -1.27
C ASP A 72 -7.04 -1.35 -2.72
N ASP A 73 -6.17 -0.36 -2.90
CA ASP A 73 -5.79 0.26 -4.18
C ASP A 73 -4.27 0.55 -4.19
N PHE A 74 -3.51 -0.47 -3.77
CA PHE A 74 -2.08 -0.30 -3.48
C PHE A 74 -1.27 0.07 -4.72
N GLU A 75 -1.57 -0.49 -5.89
CA GLU A 75 -0.87 -0.17 -7.15
C GLU A 75 -1.02 1.31 -7.51
N ASP A 76 -2.25 1.81 -7.61
CA ASP A 76 -2.52 3.22 -7.92
C ASP A 76 -1.93 4.16 -6.85
N SER A 77 -2.05 3.82 -5.57
CA SER A 77 -1.50 4.64 -4.48
C SER A 77 0.03 4.62 -4.40
N PHE A 78 0.66 3.51 -4.79
CA PHE A 78 2.11 3.39 -4.91
C PHE A 78 2.64 4.22 -6.09
N ASP A 79 1.97 4.18 -7.25
CA ASP A 79 2.30 5.05 -8.40
C ASP A 79 2.23 6.53 -8.01
N ASN A 80 1.18 6.94 -7.31
CA ASN A 80 1.06 8.31 -6.79
C ASN A 80 2.20 8.70 -5.83
N LEU A 81 2.72 7.73 -5.06
CA LEU A 81 3.88 7.94 -4.20
C LEU A 81 5.15 8.16 -5.03
N LEU A 82 5.37 7.35 -6.07
CA LEU A 82 6.53 7.50 -6.95
C LEU A 82 6.49 8.83 -7.72
N ASP A 83 5.30 9.27 -8.16
CA ASP A 83 5.11 10.58 -8.77
C ASP A 83 5.47 11.73 -7.82
N ALA A 84 5.13 11.60 -6.53
CA ALA A 84 5.47 12.60 -5.51
C ALA A 84 6.95 12.55 -5.09
N TYR A 85 7.58 11.38 -5.21
CA TYR A 85 8.95 11.09 -4.81
C TYR A 85 9.74 10.47 -5.97
N PRO A 86 10.08 11.22 -7.02
CA PRO A 86 10.67 10.68 -8.24
C PRO A 86 12.02 9.98 -8.02
N ASP A 87 12.79 10.39 -7.01
CA ASP A 87 14.04 9.69 -6.64
C ASP A 87 13.80 8.25 -6.14
N ARG A 88 12.55 7.89 -5.80
CA ARG A 88 12.15 6.53 -5.41
C ARG A 88 11.81 5.66 -6.61
N GLU A 89 11.38 6.26 -7.72
CA GLU A 89 11.13 5.53 -8.97
C GLU A 89 12.40 4.80 -9.43
N GLU A 90 13.55 5.47 -9.41
CA GLU A 90 14.85 4.86 -9.75
C GLU A 90 15.21 3.67 -8.82
N ILE A 91 14.85 3.76 -7.53
CA ILE A 91 15.07 2.67 -6.57
C ILE A 91 14.20 1.47 -6.96
N VAL A 92 12.92 1.69 -7.22
CA VAL A 92 11.96 0.64 -7.58
C VAL A 92 12.32 -0.02 -8.90
N GLU A 93 12.65 0.75 -9.94
CA GLU A 93 13.12 0.22 -11.23
C GLU A 93 14.35 -0.68 -11.04
N THR A 94 15.31 -0.24 -10.22
CA THR A 94 16.51 -1.04 -9.91
C THR A 94 16.16 -2.34 -9.18
N CYS A 95 15.20 -2.31 -8.24
CA CYS A 95 14.74 -3.49 -7.53
C CYS A 95 14.08 -4.51 -8.47
N GLU A 96 13.30 -4.03 -9.43
CA GLU A 96 12.56 -4.86 -10.38
C GLU A 96 13.44 -5.61 -11.38
N ASP A 97 14.64 -5.11 -11.64
CA ASP A 97 15.63 -5.69 -12.56
C ASP A 97 16.50 -6.81 -11.93
N MET A 98 16.40 -7.03 -10.61
CA MET A 98 17.12 -8.09 -9.86
C MET A 98 16.64 -9.49 -10.19
#